data_AF-A0A401M2I1-F1
#
_entry.id   AF-A0A401M2I1-F1
#
_cell.length_a   1.000
_cell.length_b   1.000
_cell.length_c   1.000
_cell.angle_alpha   90.00
_cell.angle_beta   90.00
_cell.angle_gamma   90.00
#
_symmetry.space_group_name_H-M   'P 1'
#
loop_
_entity.id
_entity.type
_entity.pdbx_description
1 polymer ?
#
loop_
_entity_poly.entity_id
_entity_poly.type
_entity_poly.pdbx_seq_one_letter_code
_entity_poly.pdbx_strand_id
1 'polypeptide(L)' 'MHEMWCGADTSGEPIWHVLTADRTLTLCGVEKREEPSGRAPTDKHCFPCMEEFQAAMASTKS' A
#
# COMPACT_ATOMS: atom_id res chain seq x y z
N MET A 1 -7.86 -8.93 6.37
CA MET A 1 -6.94 -7.93 6.95
C MET A 1 -6.03 -7.50 5.83
N HIS A 2 -6.06 -6.22 5.43
CA HIS A 2 -5.18 -5.69 4.39
C HIS A 2 -3.83 -5.39 5.04
N GLU A 3 -2.73 -5.86 4.43
CA GLU A 3 -1.38 -5.65 4.95
C GLU A 3 -0.80 -4.35 4.38
N MET A 4 -0.05 -3.60 5.17
CA MET A 4 0.60 -2.37 4.72
C MET A 4 2.06 -2.64 4.42
N TRP A 5 2.52 -2.18 3.26
CA TRP A 5 3.89 -2.33 2.79
C TRP A 5 4.47 -0.95 2.49
N CYS A 6 5.63 -0.64 3.08
CA CYS A 6 6.36 0.59 2.81
C CYS A 6 7.26 0.36 1.59
N GLY A 7 6.88 0.93 0.46
CA GLY A 7 7.62 0.88 -0.81
C GLY A 7 8.16 2.26 -1.18
N ALA A 8 9.05 2.31 -2.17
CA ALA A 8 9.41 3.58 -2.79
C ALA A 8 8.40 3.93 -3.88
N ASP A 9 7.92 5.17 -3.91
CA ASP A 9 7.15 5.69 -5.04
C ASP A 9 8.03 5.78 -6.31
N THR A 10 7.43 6.07 -7.47
CA THR A 10 8.12 6.45 -8.70
C THR A 10 9.21 7.52 -8.50
N SER A 11 9.07 8.36 -7.48
CA SER A 11 10.05 9.40 -7.10
C SER A 11 11.16 8.92 -6.14
N GLY A 12 11.16 7.65 -5.72
CA GLY A 12 12.13 7.09 -4.76
C GLY A 12 11.84 7.41 -3.30
N GLU A 13 10.76 8.14 -3.00
CA GLU A 13 10.35 8.47 -1.64
C GLU A 13 9.66 7.27 -0.95
N PRO A 14 9.93 7.01 0.34
CA PRO A 14 9.21 6.00 1.08
C PRO A 14 7.73 6.41 1.22
N ILE A 15 6.84 5.52 0.82
CA ILE A 15 5.39 5.67 0.90
C ILE A 15 4.73 4.35 1.30
N TRP A 16 3.68 4.44 2.11
CA TRP A 16 2.89 3.29 2.50
C TRP A 16 1.90 2.92 1.39
N HIS A 17 2.08 1.73 0.84
CA HIS A 17 1.11 1.10 -0.04
C HIS A 17 0.28 0.09 0.74
N VAL A 18 -1.01 0.04 0.44
CA VAL A 18 -1.90 -1.01 0.96
C VAL A 18 -1.81 -2.19 0.00
N LEU A 19 -1.57 -3.38 0.53
CA LEU A 19 -1.55 -4.62 -0.24
C LEU A 19 -2.97 -5.13 -0.46
N THR A 20 -3.16 -5.75 -1.62
CA THR A 20 -4.35 -6.56 -1.90
C THR A 20 -4.45 -7.73 -0.92
N ALA A 21 -5.62 -8.36 -0.83
CA ALA A 21 -5.84 -9.50 0.05
C ALA A 21 -4.88 -10.68 -0.22
N ASP A 22 -4.43 -10.83 -1.48
CA ASP A 22 -3.46 -11.84 -1.91
C ASP A 22 -2.00 -11.49 -1.57
N ARG A 23 -1.71 -10.25 -1.13
CA ARG A 23 -0.38 -9.75 -0.72
C ARG A 23 0.70 -9.83 -1.80
N THR A 24 0.33 -10.06 -3.06
CA THR A 24 1.27 -10.06 -4.19
C THR A 24 1.35 -8.70 -4.85
N LEU A 25 0.24 -7.95 -4.83
CA LEU A 25 0.09 -6.64 -5.44
C LEU A 25 -0.29 -5.59 -4.40
N THR A 26 0.03 -4.34 -4.68
CA THR A 26 -0.58 -3.20 -3.99
C THR A 26 -1.90 -2.82 -4.65
N LEU A 27 -2.78 -2.12 -3.91
CA LEU A 27 -4.05 -1.61 -4.45
C LEU A 27 -3.84 -0.62 -5.60
N CYS A 28 -2.70 0.06 -5.68
CA CYS A 28 -2.36 0.92 -6.83
C CYS A 28 -1.76 0.14 -8.02
N GLY A 29 -1.67 -1.19 -7.95
CA GLY A 29 -1.17 -2.04 -9.03
C GLY A 29 0.36 -2.17 -9.09
N VAL A 30 1.08 -1.70 -8.06
CA VAL A 30 2.53 -1.90 -7.94
C VAL A 30 2.80 -3.29 -7.39
N GLU A 31 3.64 -4.07 -8.07
CA GLU A 31 4.11 -5.35 -7.54
C GLU A 31 4.95 -5.14 -6.29
N LYS A 32 4.64 -5.90 -5.24
CA LYS A 32 5.43 -5.91 -4.00
C LYS A 32 6.84 -6.41 -4.33
N ARG A 33 7.79 -5.50 -4.44
CA ARG A 33 9.21 -5.84 -4.52
C ARG A 33 9.76 -5.98 -3.10
N GLU A 34 10.72 -6.89 -2.93
CA GLU A 34 11.48 -6.99 -1.69
C GLU A 34 12.34 -5.73 -1.53
N GLU A 35 11.76 -4.71 -0.90
CA GLU A 35 12.51 -3.52 -0.50
C GLU A 35 13.43 -3.85 0.69
N PRO A 36 14.63 -3.25 0.75
CA PRO A 36 15.58 -3.51 1.82
C PRO A 36 14.98 -3.07 3.16
N SER A 37 14.81 -4.04 4.05
CA SER A 37 14.46 -3.86 5.46
C SER A 37 15.31 -2.74 6.08
N GLY A 38 14.74 -1.55 6.24
CA GLY A 38 15.47 -0.43 6.83
C GLY A 38 15.05 0.98 6.42
N ARG A 39 14.10 1.16 5.50
CA ARG A 39 13.63 2.51 5.15
C ARG A 39 12.83 3.12 6.32
N ALA A 40 13.19 4.35 6.71
CA ALA A 40 12.62 5.04 7.86
C ALA A 40 11.08 5.15 7.75
N PRO A 41 10.35 5.04 8.88
CA PRO A 41 8.90 5.19 8.89
C PRO A 41 8.53 6.58 8.36
N THR A 42 7.81 6.59 7.25
CA THR A 42 7.20 7.78 6.64
C THR A 42 5.74 7.86 7.09
N ASP A 43 5.17 9.06 7.17
CA ASP A 43 3.73 9.24 7.36
C ASP A 43 2.99 9.33 6.01
N LYS A 44 3.72 9.28 4.90
CA LYS A 44 3.15 9.36 3.55
C LYS A 44 2.47 8.06 3.18
N HIS A 45 1.20 8.14 2.79
CA HIS A 45 0.43 7.02 2.29
C HIS A 45 0.11 7.24 0.82
N CYS A 46 0.11 6.14 0.06
CA CYS A 46 -0.22 6.18 -1.36
C CYS A 46 -1.71 6.50 -1.49
N PHE A 47 -2.01 7.69 -2.04
CA PHE A 47 -3.37 8.18 -2.19
C PHE A 47 -4.31 7.18 -2.91
N PRO A 48 -3.94 6.61 -4.08
CA PRO A 48 -4.80 5.62 -4.74
C PRO A 48 -4.98 4.33 -3.91
N CYS A 49 -3.97 3.89 -3.16
CA CYS A 49 -4.13 2.75 -2.25
C CYS A 49 -5.13 3.04 -1.13
N MET A 50 -5.11 4.27 -0.58
CA MET A 50 -6.02 4.67 0.49
C MET A 50 -7.47 4.84 0.00
N GLU A 51 -7.68 5.30 -1.24
CA GLU A 51 -9.02 5.39 -1.82
C GLU A 51 -9.64 4.00 -2.04
N GLU A 52 -8.89 3.08 -2.67
CA GLU A 52 -9.33 1.70 -2.87
C GLU A 52 -9.59 0.99 -1.54
N PHE A 53 -8.74 1.21 -0.54
CA PHE A 53 -8.94 0.65 0.80
C PHE A 53 -10.23 1.18 1.45
N GLN A 54 -10.50 2.49 1.34
CA GLN A 54 -11.74 3.07 1.85
C GLN A 54 -12.97 2.51 1.13
N ALA A 55 -12.91 2.34 -0.19
CA ALA A 55 -13.97 1.74 -0.98
C ALA A 55 -14.22 0.28 -0.56
N ALA A 56 -13.17 -0.51 -0.42
CA ALA A 56 -13.26 -1.89 0.06
C ALA A 56 -13.88 -1.97 1.46
N MET A 57 -13.46 -1.10 2.38
CA MET A 57 -14.01 -1.04 3.74
C MET A 57 -15.49 -0.62 3.74
N ALA A 58 -15.88 0.35 2.91
CA ALA A 58 -17.28 0.76 2.76
C ALA A 58 -18.16 -0.39 2.24
N SER A 59 -17.63 -1.22 1.33
CA SER A 59 -18.35 -2.35 0.75
C SER A 59 -18.55 -3.53 1.70
N THR A 60 -17.77 -3.63 2.78
CA THR A 60 -17.90 -4.71 3.79
C THR A 60 -18.98 -4.47 4.84
N LYS A 61 -19.75 -3.39 4.74
CA LYS A 61 -20.81 -2.99 5.69
C LYS A 61 -22.24 -3.27 5.18
N SER A 62 -22.47 -4.41 4.52
CA SER A 62 -23.81 -4.87 4.12
C SER A 62 -24.24 -6.12 4.88
#